data_AF-K2NHM7-F1
#
_entry.id   AF-K2NHM7-F1
#
_cell.length_a   1.000
_cell.length_b   1.000
_cell.length_c   1.000
_cell.angle_alpha   90.00
_cell.angle_beta   90.00
_cell.angle_gamma   90.00
#
_symmetry.space_group_name_H-M   'P 1'
#
loop_
_entity.id
_entity.type
_entity.pdbx_description
1 polymer ?
#
loop_
_entity_poly.entity_id
_entity_poly.type
_entity_poly.pdbx_seq_one_letter_code
_entity_poly.pdbx_strand_id
1 'polypeptide(L)'
;RTIAAMFHVGPLFVENAMGETLANALLYSDGALHLLRESIVGTRRGISLARLAEKQKTINSVLSTWAQLDASFSKSSTPTAGLVGLLSNASSGDVTWIDDYRCVNAIATKAAKVKKGLKFTGPESGETRPVNSRKDNNQYGFVNYDFTIVATVIIHQVPKGSSSLLGASLGDGSGKKIIGLLFGVNKTWETVFVGTKAPDSNWEPGREHQEALMLQ
;
A
#
# COMPACT_ATOMS: atom_id res chain seq x y z
N ARG A 1 -2.29 -17.89 10.92
CA ARG A 1 -2.23 -16.42 10.67
C ARG A 1 -2.29 -16.24 9.17
N THR A 2 -3.36 -15.65 8.64
CA THR A 2 -3.51 -15.35 7.21
C THR A 2 -2.44 -14.35 6.82
N ILE A 3 -1.67 -14.63 5.77
CA ILE A 3 -0.69 -13.69 5.21
C ILE A 3 -1.47 -12.49 4.68
N ALA A 4 -1.25 -11.30 5.24
CA ALA A 4 -1.96 -10.08 4.85
C ALA A 4 -1.05 -9.06 4.12
N ALA A 5 0.27 -9.15 4.31
CA ALA A 5 1.23 -8.21 3.74
C ALA A 5 2.16 -8.91 2.75
N MET A 6 2.52 -8.22 1.66
CA MET A 6 3.46 -8.72 0.66
C MET A 6 4.61 -7.74 0.44
N PHE A 7 5.83 -8.27 0.53
CA PHE A 7 7.05 -7.48 0.40
C PHE A 7 7.87 -7.94 -0.80
N HIS A 8 8.20 -7.00 -1.70
CA HIS A 8 9.09 -7.26 -2.82
C HIS A 8 10.56 -7.15 -2.38
N VAL A 9 11.23 -8.30 -2.23
CA VAL A 9 12.64 -8.42 -1.78
C VAL A 9 13.65 -7.91 -2.84
N GLY A 10 13.18 -7.58 -4.04
CA GLY A 10 14.01 -7.20 -5.17
C GLY A 10 14.53 -8.40 -5.97
N PRO A 11 15.26 -8.14 -7.06
CA PRO A 11 15.84 -9.20 -7.89
C PRO A 11 16.79 -10.06 -7.05
N LEU A 12 16.69 -11.38 -7.21
CA LEU A 12 17.51 -12.36 -6.48
C LEU A 12 18.86 -12.60 -7.16
N PHE A 13 18.94 -12.30 -8.46
CA PHE A 13 20.13 -12.39 -9.28
C PHE A 13 20.02 -11.39 -10.44
N VAL A 14 21.13 -11.15 -11.12
CA VAL A 14 21.18 -10.36 -12.36
C VAL A 14 21.27 -11.33 -13.53
N GLU A 15 20.43 -11.15 -14.54
CA GLU A 15 20.54 -11.91 -15.79
C GLU A 15 21.72 -11.40 -16.62
N ASN A 16 22.39 -12.33 -17.30
CA ASN A 16 23.47 -12.00 -18.22
C ASN A 16 22.92 -12.02 -19.64
N ALA A 17 23.26 -11.03 -20.48
CA ALA A 17 22.85 -10.98 -21.88
C ALA A 17 23.26 -12.24 -22.69
N MET A 18 24.24 -13.00 -22.21
CA MET A 18 24.74 -14.23 -22.84
C MET A 18 24.13 -15.52 -22.28
N GLY A 19 23.24 -15.46 -21.29
CA GLY A 19 22.72 -16.65 -20.63
C GLY A 19 21.31 -16.52 -20.07
N GLU A 20 20.51 -17.56 -20.28
CA GLU A 20 19.10 -17.62 -19.91
C GLU A 20 18.88 -18.52 -18.69
N THR A 21 17.95 -18.14 -17.82
CA THR A 21 17.51 -18.97 -16.69
C THR A 21 16.36 -19.85 -17.14
N LEU A 22 16.52 -21.17 -17.03
CA LEU A 22 15.49 -22.15 -17.41
C LEU A 22 14.54 -22.45 -16.25
N ALA A 23 15.09 -22.61 -15.05
CA ALA A 23 14.35 -22.92 -13.84
C ALA A 23 15.08 -22.39 -12.60
N ASN A 24 14.32 -22.15 -11.54
CA ASN A 24 14.87 -21.79 -10.24
C ASN A 24 14.04 -22.40 -9.09
N ALA A 25 14.67 -22.54 -7.93
CA ALA A 25 14.02 -22.95 -6.70
C ALA A 25 14.65 -22.23 -5.51
N LEU A 26 13.81 -21.83 -4.55
CA LEU A 26 14.25 -21.28 -3.27
C LEU A 26 14.19 -22.36 -2.21
N LEU A 27 15.24 -22.45 -1.40
CA LEU A 27 15.32 -23.36 -0.26
C LEU A 27 15.76 -22.59 0.98
N TYR A 28 15.00 -22.72 2.06
CA TYR A 28 15.42 -22.27 3.39
C TYR A 28 15.74 -23.48 4.24
N SER A 29 17.02 -23.66 4.57
CA SER A 29 17.52 -24.79 5.36
C SER A 29 18.65 -24.32 6.26
N ASP A 30 18.74 -24.89 7.46
CA ASP A 30 19.79 -24.59 8.45
C ASP A 30 19.99 -23.08 8.70
N GLY A 31 18.88 -22.34 8.73
CA GLY A 31 18.90 -20.90 8.97
C GLY A 31 19.46 -20.09 7.81
N ALA A 32 19.54 -20.63 6.60
CA ALA A 32 20.07 -19.95 5.42
C ALA A 32 19.12 -20.05 4.21
N LEU A 33 18.94 -18.93 3.51
CA LEU A 33 18.20 -18.87 2.25
C LEU A 33 19.15 -19.14 1.06
N HIS A 34 18.74 -20.07 0.21
CA HIS A 34 19.48 -20.50 -0.96
C HIS A 34 18.62 -20.36 -2.22
N LEU A 35 19.27 -20.05 -3.33
CA LEU A 35 18.71 -20.06 -4.67
C LEU A 35 19.43 -21.14 -5.49
N LEU A 36 18.69 -22.17 -5.87
CA LEU A 36 19.10 -23.11 -6.90
C LEU A 36 18.66 -22.55 -8.24
N ARG A 37 19.57 -22.47 -9.21
CA ARG A 37 19.27 -21.97 -10.55
C ARG A 37 19.80 -22.93 -11.59
N GLU A 38 18.98 -23.19 -12.59
CA GLU A 38 19.40 -23.82 -13.82
C GLU A 38 19.49 -22.77 -14.93
N SER A 39 20.63 -22.71 -15.62
CA SER A 39 20.83 -21.75 -16.70
C SER A 39 21.61 -22.33 -17.86
N ILE A 40 21.42 -21.74 -19.03
CA ILE A 40 22.18 -22.04 -20.25
C ILE A 40 22.99 -20.81 -20.67
N VAL A 41 24.24 -21.01 -21.07
CA VAL A 41 25.11 -19.97 -21.64
C VAL A 41 25.66 -20.50 -22.96
N GLY A 42 25.27 -19.89 -24.08
CA GLY A 42 25.48 -20.48 -25.40
C GLY A 42 24.77 -21.83 -25.52
N THR A 43 25.54 -22.93 -25.61
CA THR A 43 25.01 -24.31 -25.62
C THR A 43 25.21 -25.07 -24.31
N ARG A 44 25.85 -24.46 -23.30
CA ARG A 44 26.20 -25.13 -22.04
C ARG A 44 25.15 -24.91 -20.99
N ARG A 45 24.50 -25.99 -20.55
CA ARG A 45 23.57 -26.03 -19.42
C ARG A 45 24.33 -26.28 -18.12
N GLY A 46 23.97 -25.57 -17.06
CA GLY A 46 24.56 -25.73 -15.74
C GLY A 46 23.59 -25.38 -14.62
N ILE A 47 23.84 -25.98 -13.45
CA ILE A 47 23.10 -25.71 -12.23
C ILE A 47 24.04 -24.99 -11.26
N SER A 48 23.56 -23.91 -10.64
CA SER A 48 24.26 -23.17 -9.61
C SER A 48 23.43 -23.08 -8.34
N LEU A 49 24.13 -23.08 -7.20
CA LEU A 49 23.53 -22.86 -5.89
C LEU A 49 24.21 -21.65 -5.27
N ALA A 50 23.41 -20.64 -4.90
CA ALA A 50 23.91 -19.42 -4.28
C ALA A 50 23.21 -19.17 -2.95
N ARG A 51 23.98 -18.75 -1.94
CA ARG A 51 23.43 -18.28 -0.67
C ARG A 51 23.00 -16.82 -0.80
N LEU A 52 21.78 -16.51 -0.39
CA LEU A 52 21.19 -15.18 -0.48
C LEU A 52 21.25 -14.43 0.86
N ALA A 53 22.44 -14.30 1.45
CA ALA A 53 22.61 -13.77 2.80
C ALA A 53 22.04 -12.34 2.96
N GLU A 54 22.30 -11.44 2.01
CA GLU A 54 21.78 -10.07 2.05
C GLU A 54 20.25 -10.03 1.92
N LYS A 55 19.67 -10.82 1.01
CA LYS A 55 18.20 -10.90 0.86
C LYS A 55 17.55 -11.47 2.10
N GLN A 56 18.14 -12.49 2.70
CA GLN A 56 17.69 -13.06 3.96
C GLN A 56 17.72 -12.02 5.09
N LYS A 57 18.80 -11.23 5.18
CA LYS A 57 18.89 -10.13 6.15
C LYS A 57 17.77 -9.10 5.94
N THR A 58 17.48 -8.74 4.69
CA THR A 58 16.34 -7.86 4.35
C THR A 58 15.01 -8.47 4.79
N ILE A 59 14.75 -9.74 4.45
CA ILE A 59 13.52 -10.46 4.84
C ILE A 59 13.36 -10.47 6.36
N ASN A 60 14.40 -10.85 7.10
CA ASN A 60 14.36 -10.87 8.56
C ASN A 60 14.10 -9.48 9.16
N SER A 61 14.69 -8.43 8.57
CA SER A 61 14.41 -7.05 8.98
C SER A 61 12.94 -6.68 8.79
N VAL A 62 12.34 -7.02 7.64
CA VAL A 62 10.93 -6.75 7.36
C VAL A 62 10.00 -7.55 8.29
N LEU A 63 10.25 -8.85 8.46
CA LEU A 63 9.47 -9.70 9.37
C LEU A 63 9.53 -9.22 10.82
N SER A 64 10.70 -8.73 11.26
CA SER A 64 10.86 -8.13 12.59
C SER A 64 10.03 -6.84 12.73
N THR A 65 10.04 -5.98 11.71
CA THR A 65 9.17 -4.78 11.68
C THR A 65 7.69 -5.15 11.77
N TRP A 66 7.23 -6.13 11.00
CA TRP A 66 5.84 -6.59 11.04
C TRP A 66 5.46 -7.14 12.42
N ALA A 67 6.31 -7.99 13.01
CA ALA A 67 6.06 -8.54 14.33
C ALA A 67 5.98 -7.45 15.42
N GLN A 68 6.82 -6.41 15.34
CA GLN A 68 6.79 -5.28 16.27
C GLN A 68 5.52 -4.45 16.14
N LEU A 69 5.09 -4.16 14.91
CA LEU A 69 3.84 -3.43 14.64
C LEU A 69 2.63 -4.23 15.12
N ASP A 70 2.53 -5.50 14.75
CA ASP A 70 1.43 -6.38 15.17
C ASP A 70 1.36 -6.51 16.70
N ALA A 71 2.51 -6.62 17.37
CA ALA A 71 2.56 -6.65 18.82
C ALA A 71 2.11 -5.31 19.45
N SER A 72 2.40 -4.18 18.81
CA SER A 72 1.95 -2.86 19.28
C SER A 72 0.43 -2.70 19.18
N PHE A 73 -0.17 -3.15 18.09
CA PHE A 73 -1.63 -3.17 17.91
C PHE A 73 -2.33 -4.16 18.83
N SER A 74 -1.71 -5.33 19.05
CA SER A 74 -2.25 -6.32 19.99
C SER A 74 -2.36 -5.75 21.41
N LYS A 75 -1.39 -4.93 21.85
CA LYS A 75 -1.44 -4.25 23.15
C LYS A 75 -2.58 -3.24 23.27
N SER A 76 -3.04 -2.67 22.15
CA SER A 76 -4.18 -1.75 22.11
C SER A 76 -5.49 -2.43 21.71
N SER A 77 -5.54 -3.78 21.68
CA SER A 77 -6.72 -4.55 21.23
C SER A 77 -7.18 -4.20 19.82
N THR A 78 -6.28 -3.73 18.97
CA THR A 78 -6.56 -3.39 17.58
C THR A 78 -6.38 -4.62 16.69
N PRO A 79 -7.40 -5.05 15.92
CA PRO A 79 -7.26 -6.18 15.02
C PRO A 79 -6.21 -5.94 13.93
N THR A 80 -5.33 -6.92 13.71
CA THR A 80 -4.32 -6.90 12.61
C THR A 80 -4.55 -8.00 11.58
N ALA A 81 -5.56 -8.86 11.77
CA ALA A 81 -5.93 -9.86 10.78
C ALA A 81 -6.39 -9.17 9.50
N GLY A 82 -5.71 -9.46 8.39
CA GLY A 82 -6.01 -8.82 7.09
C GLY A 82 -5.41 -7.42 6.92
N LEU A 83 -4.63 -6.91 7.87
CA LEU A 83 -3.97 -5.60 7.73
C LEU A 83 -2.81 -5.70 6.73
N VAL A 84 -2.95 -4.96 5.62
CA VAL A 84 -2.05 -5.04 4.45
C VAL A 84 -1.09 -3.85 4.32
N GLY A 85 -1.27 -2.82 5.14
CA GLY A 85 -0.41 -1.65 5.16
C GLY A 85 -0.94 -0.53 6.05
N LEU A 86 -0.05 0.35 6.47
CA LEU A 86 -0.32 1.41 7.42
C LEU A 86 0.44 2.67 7.01
N LEU A 87 -0.29 3.75 6.73
CA LEU A 87 0.29 5.06 6.49
C LEU A 87 0.09 5.92 7.75
N SER A 88 1.21 6.27 8.40
CA SER A 88 1.17 6.99 9.67
C SER A 88 2.27 8.04 9.73
N ASN A 89 3.30 7.85 10.56
CA ASN A 89 4.27 8.90 10.83
C ASN A 89 5.46 8.90 9.86
N ALA A 90 5.81 7.79 9.22
CA ALA A 90 6.97 7.73 8.35
C ALA A 90 6.71 8.45 7.01
N SER A 91 7.58 9.38 6.61
CA SER A 91 7.57 10.02 5.30
C SER A 91 8.99 10.42 4.89
N SER A 92 9.26 10.46 3.58
CA SER A 92 10.55 10.86 3.04
C SER A 92 10.37 11.94 1.96
N GLY A 93 11.13 13.02 2.10
CA GLY A 93 10.97 14.23 1.30
C GLY A 93 9.54 14.79 1.39
N ASP A 94 9.18 15.61 0.42
CA ASP A 94 7.86 16.27 0.36
C ASP A 94 6.79 15.40 -0.33
N VAL A 95 7.17 14.22 -0.83
CA VAL A 95 6.37 13.46 -1.82
C VAL A 95 6.06 12.02 -1.39
N THR A 96 6.83 11.40 -0.49
CA THR A 96 6.62 9.96 -0.18
C THR A 96 6.05 9.76 1.23
N TRP A 97 4.85 9.19 1.32
CA TRP A 97 4.28 8.68 2.57
C TRP A 97 4.62 7.20 2.69
N ILE A 98 5.44 6.85 3.68
CA ILE A 98 5.99 5.51 3.81
C ILE A 98 4.97 4.60 4.49
N ASP A 99 4.79 3.41 3.93
CA ASP A 99 4.04 2.33 4.56
C ASP A 99 4.88 1.71 5.67
N ASP A 100 4.36 1.70 6.90
CA ASP A 100 5.05 1.16 8.07
C ASP A 100 5.23 -0.37 7.94
N TYR A 101 4.37 -1.06 7.20
CA TYR A 101 4.57 -2.47 6.79
C TYR A 101 5.55 -2.62 5.61
N ARG A 102 6.10 -1.52 5.08
CA ARG A 102 7.13 -1.49 4.02
C ARG A 102 6.72 -2.16 2.72
N CYS A 103 5.42 -2.36 2.47
CA CYS A 103 4.93 -3.05 1.29
C CYS A 103 4.77 -2.07 0.12
N VAL A 104 3.88 -1.08 0.28
CA VAL A 104 3.60 -0.09 -0.78
C VAL A 104 3.42 1.30 -0.19
N ASN A 105 4.35 2.20 -0.51
CA ASN A 105 4.28 3.61 -0.15
C ASN A 105 3.18 4.34 -0.94
N ALA A 106 2.71 5.46 -0.41
CA ALA A 106 1.87 6.40 -1.15
C ALA A 106 2.69 7.60 -1.64
N ILE A 107 2.25 8.16 -2.76
CA ILE A 107 2.81 9.36 -3.37
C ILE A 107 1.88 10.52 -3.02
N ALA A 108 2.39 11.52 -2.34
CA ALA A 108 1.69 12.72 -1.92
C ALA A 108 2.10 13.92 -2.78
N THR A 109 1.14 14.82 -3.03
CA THR A 109 1.35 16.07 -3.76
C THR A 109 0.81 17.22 -2.91
N LYS A 110 1.59 18.31 -2.81
CA LYS A 110 1.23 19.53 -2.05
C LYS A 110 0.79 19.20 -0.61
N ALA A 111 1.61 18.40 0.07
CA ALA A 111 1.36 17.90 1.41
C ALA A 111 2.42 18.40 2.40
N ALA A 112 1.99 18.83 3.58
CA ALA A 112 2.86 19.17 4.69
C ALA A 112 2.83 18.07 5.75
N LYS A 113 3.98 17.72 6.31
CA LYS A 113 4.06 16.69 7.34
C LYS A 113 3.37 17.16 8.64
N VAL A 114 2.51 16.31 9.20
CA VAL A 114 1.97 16.48 10.55
C VAL A 114 2.19 15.20 11.36
N LYS A 115 1.95 15.28 12.68
CA LYS A 115 2.05 14.11 13.56
C LYS A 115 1.11 13.00 13.06
N LYS A 116 1.68 11.82 12.77
CA LYS A 116 0.95 10.62 12.29
C LYS A 116 0.17 10.82 10.98
N GLY A 117 0.49 11.81 10.15
CA GLY A 117 -0.24 12.02 8.91
C GLY A 117 0.33 13.09 7.99
N LEU A 118 -0.50 13.55 7.07
CA LEU A 118 -0.21 14.65 6.15
C LEU A 118 -1.33 15.69 6.20
N LYS A 119 -0.97 16.95 5.94
CA LYS A 119 -1.90 18.05 5.75
C LYS A 119 -1.86 18.50 4.30
N PHE A 120 -3.00 18.43 3.62
CA PHE A 120 -3.13 18.82 2.23
C PHE A 120 -3.69 20.23 2.13
N THR A 121 -3.08 21.07 1.29
CA THR A 121 -3.52 22.45 1.08
C THR A 121 -3.58 22.78 -0.40
N GLY A 122 -4.76 23.21 -0.84
CA GLY A 122 -4.98 23.76 -2.17
C GLY A 122 -5.43 22.73 -3.22
N PRO A 123 -5.70 23.19 -4.45
CA PRO A 123 -6.15 22.33 -5.54
C PRO A 123 -5.12 21.27 -5.88
N GLU A 124 -5.61 20.07 -6.25
CA GLU A 124 -4.79 18.92 -6.67
C GLU A 124 -3.81 18.43 -5.57
N SER A 125 -4.07 18.79 -4.31
CA SER A 125 -3.38 18.20 -3.18
C SER A 125 -4.04 16.87 -2.80
N GLY A 126 -3.22 15.94 -2.33
CA GLY A 126 -3.67 14.60 -1.93
C GLY A 126 -2.57 13.58 -2.08
N GLU A 127 -2.90 12.34 -1.78
CA GLU A 127 -2.05 11.19 -1.91
C GLU A 127 -2.69 10.12 -2.78
N THR A 128 -1.86 9.30 -3.42
CA THR A 128 -2.28 8.15 -4.18
C THR A 128 -1.40 6.97 -3.83
N ARG A 129 -2.04 5.85 -3.48
CA ARG A 129 -1.37 4.60 -3.22
C ARG A 129 -1.64 3.62 -4.38
N PRO A 130 -0.62 3.21 -5.13
CA PRO A 130 -0.80 2.27 -6.23
C PRO A 130 -1.02 0.86 -5.68
N VAL A 131 -2.27 0.47 -5.49
CA VAL A 131 -2.61 -0.87 -4.98
C VAL A 131 -2.57 -1.91 -6.09
N ASN A 132 -3.07 -1.60 -7.28
CA ASN A 132 -3.09 -2.53 -8.39
C ASN A 132 -2.78 -1.82 -9.71
N SER A 133 -2.00 -2.48 -10.59
CA SER A 133 -1.71 -2.02 -11.94
C SER A 133 -1.86 -3.23 -12.88
N ARG A 134 -2.42 -3.04 -14.09
CA ARG A 134 -2.52 -4.12 -15.08
C ARG A 134 -1.16 -4.60 -15.61
N LYS A 135 -0.09 -3.83 -15.36
CA LYS A 135 1.24 -4.06 -15.95
C LYS A 135 2.25 -4.62 -14.95
N ASP A 136 2.06 -4.36 -13.66
CA ASP A 136 2.95 -4.82 -12.58
C ASP A 136 2.25 -5.93 -11.80
N ASN A 137 3.02 -6.91 -11.31
CA ASN A 137 2.52 -8.03 -10.50
C ASN A 137 1.38 -7.59 -9.59
N ASN A 138 0.24 -8.28 -9.67
CA ASN A 138 -1.05 -7.99 -9.04
C ASN A 138 -1.01 -8.09 -7.50
N GLN A 139 -0.15 -7.28 -6.86
CA GLN A 139 0.23 -7.44 -5.45
C GLN A 139 -0.96 -7.28 -4.50
N TYR A 140 -1.94 -6.46 -4.90
CA TYR A 140 -3.18 -6.25 -4.17
C TYR A 140 -4.39 -6.66 -5.02
N GLY A 141 -4.34 -7.80 -5.71
CA GLY A 141 -5.49 -8.29 -6.49
C GLY A 141 -6.79 -8.44 -5.68
N PHE A 142 -6.67 -8.61 -4.36
CA PHE A 142 -7.80 -8.67 -3.44
C PHE A 142 -8.62 -7.37 -3.40
N VAL A 143 -8.01 -6.19 -3.63
CA VAL A 143 -8.73 -4.90 -3.60
C VAL A 143 -9.77 -4.77 -4.71
N ASN A 144 -9.79 -5.70 -5.67
CA ASN A 144 -10.84 -5.80 -6.68
C ASN A 144 -12.12 -6.49 -6.15
N TYR A 145 -12.04 -7.21 -5.03
CA TYR A 145 -13.14 -7.99 -4.45
C TYR A 145 -13.60 -7.39 -3.13
N ASP A 146 -12.69 -7.29 -2.16
CA ASP A 146 -13.00 -6.89 -0.79
C ASP A 146 -11.87 -6.06 -0.18
N PHE A 147 -12.22 -4.93 0.45
CA PHE A 147 -11.26 -4.16 1.23
C PHE A 147 -11.92 -3.23 2.23
N THR A 148 -11.14 -2.79 3.22
CA THR A 148 -11.48 -1.69 4.10
C THR A 148 -10.33 -0.70 4.17
N ILE A 149 -10.63 0.58 3.98
CA ILE A 149 -9.69 1.68 4.22
C ILE A 149 -10.21 2.48 5.42
N VAL A 150 -9.35 2.66 6.42
CA VAL A 150 -9.67 3.44 7.64
C VAL A 150 -8.74 4.63 7.71
N ALA A 151 -9.29 5.82 7.98
CA ALA A 151 -8.52 7.04 8.12
C ALA A 151 -9.08 7.93 9.24
N THR A 152 -8.17 8.61 9.94
CA THR A 152 -8.50 9.73 10.82
C THR A 152 -8.32 11.02 10.04
N VAL A 153 -9.37 11.84 9.95
CA VAL A 153 -9.40 13.03 9.10
C VAL A 153 -9.85 14.25 9.88
N ILE A 154 -9.30 15.42 9.53
CA ILE A 154 -9.74 16.72 10.04
C ILE A 154 -9.96 17.64 8.84
N ILE A 155 -11.21 18.06 8.64
CA ILE A 155 -11.54 19.02 7.58
C ILE A 155 -11.36 20.43 8.12
N HIS A 156 -10.32 21.13 7.66
CA HIS A 156 -10.02 22.48 8.17
C HIS A 156 -10.94 23.58 7.63
N GLN A 157 -11.46 23.42 6.40
CA GLN A 157 -12.26 24.45 5.73
C GLN A 157 -13.39 23.80 4.93
N VAL A 158 -14.52 24.50 4.86
CA VAL A 158 -15.62 24.11 3.98
C VAL A 158 -15.16 24.24 2.52
N PRO A 159 -15.30 23.19 1.71
CA PRO A 159 -14.83 23.25 0.34
C PRO A 159 -15.75 24.17 -0.49
N LYS A 160 -15.26 24.64 -1.64
CA LYS A 160 -16.07 25.43 -2.59
C LYS A 160 -17.02 24.58 -3.44
N GLY A 161 -16.83 23.26 -3.41
CA GLY A 161 -17.62 22.26 -4.12
C GLY A 161 -17.36 20.88 -3.53
N SER A 162 -18.16 19.88 -3.92
CA SER A 162 -17.97 18.49 -3.47
C SER A 162 -16.53 18.02 -3.74
N SER A 163 -15.82 17.66 -2.67
CA SER A 163 -14.38 17.38 -2.69
C SER A 163 -14.09 15.96 -2.22
N SER A 164 -13.07 15.31 -2.81
CA SER A 164 -12.70 13.94 -2.44
C SER A 164 -12.00 13.90 -1.10
N LEU A 165 -12.41 12.99 -0.21
CA LEU A 165 -11.66 12.69 1.02
C LEU A 165 -10.88 11.39 0.87
N LEU A 166 -11.56 10.30 0.53
CA LEU A 166 -11.00 8.95 0.47
C LEU A 166 -11.70 8.16 -0.63
N GLY A 167 -11.03 7.22 -1.28
CA GLY A 167 -11.70 6.33 -2.23
C GLY A 167 -10.77 5.44 -3.03
N ALA A 168 -11.39 4.62 -3.88
CA ALA A 168 -10.72 3.80 -4.86
C ALA A 168 -11.23 4.17 -6.27
N SER A 169 -10.29 4.33 -7.20
CA SER A 169 -10.55 4.68 -8.59
C SER A 169 -9.80 3.75 -9.54
N LEU A 170 -10.34 3.61 -10.75
CA LEU A 170 -9.63 2.97 -11.85
C LEU A 170 -8.62 3.95 -12.45
N GLY A 171 -7.41 3.48 -12.71
CA GLY A 171 -6.33 4.28 -13.33
C GLY A 171 -6.52 4.53 -14.84
N ASP A 172 -7.67 4.22 -15.44
CA ASP A 172 -7.89 4.21 -16.89
C ASP A 172 -8.28 5.58 -17.50
N GLY A 173 -7.72 6.67 -16.95
CA GLY A 173 -7.84 8.03 -17.49
C GLY A 173 -9.24 8.65 -17.39
N SER A 174 -10.27 7.87 -17.06
CA SER A 174 -11.65 8.36 -16.92
C SER A 174 -11.98 8.89 -15.52
N GLY A 175 -11.10 8.67 -14.54
CA GLY A 175 -11.32 9.12 -13.15
C GLY A 175 -12.56 8.50 -12.49
N LYS A 176 -13.13 7.43 -13.06
CA LYS A 176 -14.29 6.74 -12.50
C LYS A 176 -13.92 6.18 -11.12
N LYS A 177 -14.47 6.82 -10.09
CA LYS A 177 -14.44 6.31 -8.72
C LYS A 177 -15.37 5.11 -8.64
N ILE A 178 -14.81 3.98 -8.20
CA ILE A 178 -15.60 2.77 -7.92
C ILE A 178 -16.36 3.01 -6.62
N ILE A 179 -15.63 3.47 -5.60
CA ILE A 179 -16.17 3.77 -4.27
C ILE A 179 -15.42 4.96 -3.68
N GLY A 180 -16.10 5.84 -2.96
CA GLY A 180 -15.44 6.97 -2.30
C GLY A 180 -16.30 7.70 -1.30
N LEU A 181 -15.62 8.43 -0.42
CA LEU A 181 -16.18 9.38 0.53
C LEU A 181 -15.77 10.79 0.10
N LEU A 182 -16.77 11.66 -0.02
CA LEU A 182 -16.63 13.07 -0.39
C LEU A 182 -17.24 13.92 0.71
N PHE A 183 -16.84 15.19 0.77
CA PHE A 183 -17.39 16.18 1.68
C PHE A 183 -17.88 17.40 0.91
N GLY A 184 -19.11 17.82 1.20
CA GLY A 184 -19.84 18.85 0.46
C GLY A 184 -19.82 20.23 1.11
N VAL A 185 -20.26 21.22 0.34
CA VAL A 185 -20.36 22.64 0.76
C VAL A 185 -21.33 22.85 1.93
N ASN A 186 -22.33 21.97 2.06
CA ASN A 186 -23.35 22.02 3.11
C ASN A 186 -22.91 21.31 4.40
N LYS A 187 -21.62 20.96 4.52
CA LYS A 187 -21.07 20.16 5.62
C LYS A 187 -21.71 18.77 5.76
N THR A 188 -22.13 18.21 4.64
CA THR A 188 -22.64 16.85 4.52
C THR A 188 -21.54 15.95 3.95
N TRP A 189 -21.46 14.72 4.43
CA TRP A 189 -20.76 13.67 3.73
C TRP A 189 -21.55 13.24 2.49
N GLU A 190 -20.84 12.79 1.46
CA GLU A 190 -21.40 12.22 0.25
C GLU A 190 -20.65 10.93 -0.07
N THR A 191 -21.35 9.82 -0.17
CA THR A 191 -20.76 8.57 -0.65
C THR A 191 -20.92 8.48 -2.16
N VAL A 192 -19.91 7.92 -2.83
CA VAL A 192 -19.95 7.59 -4.26
C VAL A 192 -19.80 6.09 -4.41
N PHE A 193 -20.69 5.47 -5.20
CA PHE A 193 -20.54 4.10 -5.66
C PHE A 193 -20.90 4.02 -7.14
N VAL A 194 -19.93 3.63 -7.97
CA VAL A 194 -20.08 3.48 -9.45
C VAL A 194 -20.75 4.71 -10.09
N GLY A 195 -20.33 5.90 -9.67
CA GLY A 195 -20.84 7.18 -10.18
C GLY A 195 -22.15 7.68 -9.54
N THR A 196 -22.87 6.86 -8.78
CA THR A 196 -24.04 7.29 -8.01
C THR A 196 -23.59 7.95 -6.71
N LYS A 197 -24.13 9.15 -6.43
CA LYS A 197 -23.91 9.88 -5.19
C LYS A 197 -25.09 9.73 -4.24
N ALA A 198 -24.81 9.51 -2.96
CA ALA A 198 -25.82 9.57 -1.91
C ALA A 198 -25.35 10.51 -0.79
N PRO A 199 -26.20 11.42 -0.30
CA PRO A 199 -25.90 12.20 0.88
C PRO A 199 -25.88 11.28 2.11
N ASP A 200 -25.07 11.66 3.09
CA ASP A 200 -24.96 10.97 4.37
C ASP A 200 -24.99 12.01 5.51
N SER A 201 -24.47 11.66 6.68
CA SER A 201 -24.43 12.47 7.88
C SER A 201 -23.64 13.77 7.73
N ASN A 202 -23.85 14.68 8.69
CA ASN A 202 -23.14 15.95 8.74
C ASN A 202 -21.77 15.80 9.39
N TRP A 203 -20.83 16.64 8.97
CA TRP A 203 -19.51 16.79 9.59
C TRP A 203 -19.28 18.22 10.08
N GLU A 204 -18.29 18.39 10.94
CA GLU A 204 -17.92 19.70 11.51
C GLU A 204 -16.49 20.07 11.15
N PRO A 205 -16.24 21.31 10.68
CA PRO A 205 -14.89 21.80 10.46
C PRO A 205 -14.05 21.78 11.74
N GLY A 206 -12.79 21.38 11.63
CA GLY A 206 -11.84 21.32 12.75
C GLY A 206 -12.06 20.15 13.72
N ARG A 207 -13.15 19.39 13.57
CA ARG A 207 -13.38 18.17 14.32
C ARG A 207 -12.61 17.01 13.67
N GLU A 208 -12.08 16.14 14.52
CA GLU A 208 -11.52 14.86 14.12
C GLU A 208 -12.64 13.85 13.86
N HIS A 209 -12.61 13.22 12.68
CA HIS A 209 -13.53 12.16 12.29
C HIS A 209 -12.74 10.90 11.98
N GLN A 210 -13.29 9.73 12.33
CA GLN A 210 -12.73 8.44 11.95
C GLN A 210 -13.64 7.82 10.89
N GLU A 211 -13.11 7.70 9.68
CA GLU A 211 -13.85 7.24 8.52
C GLU A 211 -13.40 5.85 8.11
N ALA A 212 -14.35 4.99 7.75
CA ALA A 212 -14.11 3.66 7.22
C ALA A 212 -14.88 3.49 5.91
N LEU A 213 -14.15 3.20 4.84
CA LEU A 213 -14.73 2.89 3.54
C LEU A 213 -14.50 1.42 3.23
N MET A 214 -15.59 0.71 2.93
CA MET A 214 -15.58 -0.73 2.78
C MET A 214 -16.23 -1.14 1.46
N LEU A 215 -15.55 -2.04 0.73
CA LEU A 215 -16.10 -2.77 -0.40
C LEU A 215 -16.21 -4.25 0.02
N GLN A 216 -17.38 -4.85 -0.21
CA GLN A 216 -17.70 -6.26 0.09
C GLN A 216 -18.50 -6.88 -1.04
#